data_AF-A0A915PD20-F1
#
_entry.id   AF-A0A915PD20-F1
#
_cell.length_a   1.000
_cell.length_b   1.000
_cell.length_c   1.000
_cell.angle_alpha   90.00
_cell.angle_beta   90.00
_cell.angle_gamma   90.00
#
_symmetry.space_group_name_H-M   'P 1'
#
loop_
_entity.id
_entity.type
_entity.pdbx_description
1 polymer ?
#
loop_
_entity_poly.entity_id
_entity_poly.type
_entity_poly.pdbx_seq_one_letter_code
_entity_poly.pdbx_strand_id
1 'polypeptide(L)'
;MEDISKLELAARLIMAPPSQVSFQDRKDAESFFMRLREGALSVDSCRQILETTQNHFLMFELARSLVARMLKEWTKFNQEDIRNIAFLPNFVSTEMFHSAAMIIKRNSLVAHENTFADLLSILETFFNNENQKLQSFGLQIIELVATEFSTIWRSSNISITWDFHLNAKKQFEDVLLKQLMQLSLRTLSNLLSTSPDLNSIIEQQICDKFLRMHSRIRFNERLCENSMVCLTQLASLIGDALGPSGPIAVVMPLVGNLGERRLATVMGGIDEPLSSRKPILHDLYVQTMVLDHEMVSLSLVIYKLFTCHPILIFERFPDELLHRFVDFVAKNILKLTQPTIFLAMKNDQTYSSALGNLFQVWRPLLRSAHIFKENISVLIESHNVAIIETFIKSVLSPPFGNREKPTSGEIYDENEDEEDDRIVFMDILCDIGFFCLYSIDYFVDFVTRAIVQRLVELTSLNLQTVDSKQLEIWQEDFHWILLIIGLKGYQSGEFTKFDDFSPLFQNCIDNPPFNPANYPGRLDPVTLISTQILSWFSLEHQMLIKLDPNASLLSPTLCQTSLWQF
;
A
#
# COMPACT_ATOMS: atom_id res chain seq x y z
N MET A 1 40.61 -16.12 34.40
CA MET A 1 40.13 -16.53 33.08
C MET A 1 39.31 -17.78 33.31
N GLU A 2 37.99 -17.66 33.42
CA GLU A 2 37.16 -18.87 33.36
C GLU A 2 37.38 -19.51 31.98
N ASP A 3 37.53 -20.83 31.98
CA ASP A 3 37.97 -21.58 30.81
C ASP A 3 36.84 -21.56 29.77
N ILE A 4 36.95 -20.71 28.74
CA ILE A 4 35.98 -20.58 27.63
C ILE A 4 35.60 -21.95 27.07
N SER A 5 36.57 -22.87 27.04
CA SER A 5 36.40 -24.27 26.65
C SER A 5 35.26 -24.98 27.42
N LYS A 6 35.12 -24.71 28.73
CA LYS A 6 34.06 -25.29 29.58
C LYS A 6 32.69 -24.67 29.27
N LEU A 7 32.64 -23.37 29.04
CA LEU A 7 31.42 -22.65 28.65
C LEU A 7 30.91 -23.14 27.29
N GLU A 8 31.80 -23.31 26.32
CA GLU A 8 31.46 -23.83 25.00
C GLU A 8 31.06 -25.30 25.04
N LEU A 9 31.71 -26.11 25.88
CA LEU A 9 31.33 -27.51 26.08
C LEU A 9 29.91 -27.61 26.66
N ALA A 10 29.60 -26.83 27.71
CA ALA A 10 28.26 -26.79 28.29
C ALA A 10 27.20 -26.33 27.26
N ALA A 11 27.52 -25.34 26.43
CA ALA A 11 26.65 -24.90 25.34
C ALA A 11 26.40 -26.02 24.31
N ARG A 12 27.44 -26.79 23.95
CA ARG A 12 27.31 -27.95 23.03
C ARG A 12 26.45 -29.04 23.64
N LEU A 13 26.56 -29.31 24.94
CA LEU A 13 25.73 -30.30 25.64
C LEU A 13 24.25 -29.94 25.64
N ILE A 14 23.90 -28.66 25.80
CA ILE A 14 22.50 -28.19 25.74
C ILE A 14 21.94 -28.27 24.32
N MET A 15 22.74 -27.91 23.31
CA MET A 15 22.30 -27.87 21.91
C MET A 15 22.34 -29.23 21.22
N ALA A 16 22.98 -30.24 21.83
CA ALA A 16 23.09 -31.57 21.25
C ALA A 16 21.73 -32.30 21.18
N PRO A 17 21.56 -33.21 20.19
CA PRO A 17 20.39 -34.07 20.10
C PRO A 17 20.16 -34.84 21.42
N PRO A 18 18.90 -35.02 21.87
CA PRO A 18 18.58 -35.73 23.11
C PRO A 18 19.11 -37.16 23.18
N SER A 19 19.41 -37.78 22.03
CA SER A 19 19.96 -39.13 21.91
C SER A 19 21.47 -39.22 22.17
N GLN A 20 22.18 -38.10 22.25
CA GLN A 20 23.64 -38.04 22.29
C GLN A 20 24.20 -37.56 23.63
N VAL A 21 23.35 -37.07 24.54
CA VAL A 21 23.75 -36.51 25.84
C VAL A 21 22.87 -37.07 26.94
N SER A 22 23.47 -37.43 28.08
CA SER A 22 22.70 -37.93 29.22
C SER A 22 21.83 -36.84 29.82
N PHE A 23 20.70 -37.23 30.42
CA PHE A 23 19.82 -36.28 31.11
C PHE A 23 20.55 -35.51 32.22
N GLN A 24 21.48 -36.17 32.92
CA GLN A 24 22.24 -35.57 34.01
C GLN A 24 23.21 -34.50 33.48
N ASP A 25 23.97 -34.79 32.43
CA ASP A 25 24.92 -33.84 31.84
C ASP A 25 24.21 -32.59 31.30
N ARG A 26 23.02 -32.78 30.71
CA ARG A 26 22.20 -31.66 30.19
C ARG A 26 21.65 -30.80 31.32
N LYS A 27 21.16 -31.42 32.40
CA LYS A 27 20.68 -30.72 33.60
C LYS A 27 21.79 -29.95 34.32
N ASP A 28 23.00 -30.50 34.35
CA ASP A 28 24.17 -29.84 34.94
C ASP A 28 24.62 -28.65 34.09
N ALA A 29 24.57 -28.78 32.76
CA ALA A 29 24.81 -27.66 31.85
C ALA A 29 23.74 -26.55 31.99
N GLU A 30 22.46 -26.90 32.11
CA GLU A 30 21.38 -25.93 32.35
C GLU A 30 21.57 -25.19 33.68
N SER A 31 21.89 -25.93 34.75
CA SER A 31 22.17 -25.35 36.08
C SER A 31 23.40 -24.43 36.05
N PHE A 32 24.36 -24.71 35.19
CA PHE A 32 25.51 -23.84 34.96
C PHE A 32 25.10 -22.52 34.27
N PHE A 33 24.27 -22.56 33.23
CA PHE A 33 23.77 -21.34 32.58
C PHE A 33 22.79 -20.54 33.45
N MET A 34 22.02 -21.19 34.33
CA MET A 34 21.19 -20.48 35.32
C MET A 34 22.04 -19.63 36.27
N ARG A 35 23.16 -20.17 36.79
CA ARG A 35 24.11 -19.40 37.61
C ARG A 35 24.77 -18.26 36.82
N LEU A 36 25.05 -18.48 35.54
CA LEU A 36 25.59 -17.46 34.65
C LEU A 36 24.62 -16.28 34.46
N ARG A 37 23.31 -16.56 34.37
CA ARG A 37 22.26 -15.52 34.33
C ARG A 37 22.09 -14.76 35.65
N GLU A 38 22.40 -15.39 36.78
CA GLU A 38 22.38 -14.75 38.10
C GLU A 38 23.58 -13.82 38.34
N GLY A 39 24.50 -13.70 37.37
CA GLY A 39 25.60 -12.75 37.41
C GLY A 39 26.93 -13.34 37.87
N ALA A 40 27.16 -14.65 37.68
CA ALA A 40 28.43 -15.30 38.01
C ALA A 40 29.67 -14.68 37.30
N LEU A 41 29.46 -14.03 36.15
CA LEU A 41 30.52 -13.39 35.37
C LEU A 41 30.51 -11.86 35.48
N SER A 42 31.71 -11.26 35.56
CA SER A 42 31.89 -9.79 35.44
C SER A 42 31.57 -9.27 34.03
N VAL A 43 31.33 -7.96 33.86
CA VAL A 43 31.04 -7.36 32.54
C VAL A 43 32.22 -7.57 31.59
N ASP A 44 33.43 -7.33 32.09
CA ASP A 44 34.67 -7.49 31.34
C ASP A 44 34.91 -8.95 30.92
N SER A 45 34.58 -9.91 31.79
CA SER A 45 34.68 -11.33 31.44
C SER A 45 33.70 -11.72 30.35
N CYS A 46 32.43 -11.28 30.43
CA CYS A 46 31.46 -11.52 29.37
C CYS A 46 31.93 -10.91 28.04
N ARG A 47 32.50 -9.70 28.06
CA ARG A 47 33.04 -9.04 26.88
C ARG A 47 34.18 -9.84 26.25
N GLN A 48 35.19 -10.22 27.03
CA GLN A 48 36.32 -11.02 26.52
C GLN A 48 35.87 -12.35 25.91
N ILE A 49 34.86 -12.98 26.50
CA ILE A 49 34.30 -14.24 25.96
C ILE A 49 33.54 -13.96 24.66
N LEU A 50 32.73 -12.90 24.59
CA LEU A 50 31.98 -12.52 23.38
C LEU A 50 32.89 -12.13 22.20
N GLU A 51 34.07 -11.56 22.48
CA GLU A 51 35.07 -11.22 21.47
C GLU A 51 35.81 -12.44 20.90
N THR A 52 35.76 -13.59 21.59
CA THR A 52 36.59 -14.77 21.27
C THR A 52 35.80 -16.01 20.88
N THR A 53 34.62 -16.23 21.46
CA THR A 53 33.80 -17.42 21.20
C THR A 53 33.19 -17.38 19.80
N GLN A 54 32.95 -18.56 19.22
CA GLN A 54 32.18 -18.75 17.98
C GLN A 54 30.85 -19.49 18.23
N ASN A 55 30.54 -19.77 19.50
CA ASN A 55 29.33 -20.51 19.88
C ASN A 55 28.13 -19.55 20.03
N HIS A 56 27.20 -19.59 19.07
CA HIS A 56 26.01 -18.73 19.04
C HIS A 56 25.12 -18.86 20.29
N PHE A 57 25.00 -20.05 20.87
CA PHE A 57 24.20 -20.24 22.09
C PHE A 57 24.85 -19.58 23.30
N LEU A 58 26.18 -19.71 23.43
CA LEU A 58 26.93 -19.05 24.49
C LEU A 58 26.86 -17.51 24.35
N MET A 59 26.99 -17.00 23.11
CA MET A 59 26.79 -15.56 22.85
C MET A 59 25.39 -15.10 23.28
N PHE A 60 24.36 -15.91 22.99
CA PHE A 60 22.98 -15.63 23.38
C PHE A 60 22.79 -15.55 24.89
N GLU A 61 23.28 -16.55 25.63
CA GLU A 61 23.16 -16.59 27.09
C GLU A 61 23.96 -15.47 27.79
N LEU A 62 25.15 -15.14 27.28
CA LEU A 62 25.94 -14.02 27.78
C LEU A 62 25.25 -12.67 27.52
N ALA A 63 24.66 -12.48 26.34
CA ALA A 63 23.89 -11.29 26.02
C ALA A 63 22.71 -11.12 26.97
N ARG A 64 21.93 -12.18 27.22
CA ARG A 64 20.81 -12.16 28.17
C ARG A 64 21.24 -11.83 29.59
N SER A 65 22.36 -12.40 30.05
CA SER A 65 22.93 -12.09 31.36
C SER A 65 23.35 -10.62 31.46
N LEU A 66 24.01 -10.09 30.44
CA LEU A 66 24.40 -8.68 30.36
C LEU A 66 23.19 -7.74 30.36
N VAL A 67 22.17 -8.05 29.56
CA VAL A 67 20.90 -7.32 29.51
C VAL A 67 20.22 -7.30 30.88
N ALA A 68 20.07 -8.47 31.52
CA ALA A 68 19.46 -8.58 32.84
C ALA A 68 20.21 -7.76 33.90
N ARG A 69 21.55 -7.77 33.85
CA ARG A 69 22.37 -6.96 34.75
C ARG A 69 22.26 -5.46 34.46
N MET A 70 22.22 -5.08 33.20
CA MET A 70 22.06 -3.68 32.80
C MET A 70 20.71 -3.10 33.27
N LEU A 71 19.63 -3.88 33.16
CA LEU A 71 18.31 -3.50 33.69
C LEU A 71 18.28 -3.38 35.23
N LYS A 72 19.11 -4.15 35.93
CA LYS A 72 19.17 -4.18 37.40
C LYS A 72 20.13 -3.13 37.99
N GLU A 73 21.24 -2.85 37.31
CA GLU A 73 22.38 -2.08 37.83
C GLU A 73 22.84 -0.95 36.90
N TRP A 74 21.92 -0.30 36.17
CA TRP A 74 22.23 0.76 35.18
C TRP A 74 23.17 1.85 35.69
N THR A 75 22.99 2.32 36.93
CA THR A 75 23.80 3.40 37.51
C THR A 75 25.30 3.07 37.62
N LYS A 76 25.68 1.79 37.46
CA LYS A 76 27.07 1.35 37.46
C LYS A 76 27.71 1.36 36.07
N PHE A 77 26.92 1.50 35.00
CA PHE A 77 27.43 1.59 33.63
C PHE A 77 27.85 3.04 33.35
N ASN A 78 29.12 3.24 32.98
CA ASN A 78 29.63 4.54 32.57
C ASN A 78 29.49 4.74 31.04
N GLN A 79 29.81 5.94 30.55
CA GLN A 79 29.74 6.23 29.10
C GLN A 79 30.70 5.36 28.25
N GLU A 80 31.81 4.92 28.84
CA GLU A 80 32.80 4.07 28.17
C GLU A 80 32.27 2.63 28.03
N ASP A 81 31.56 2.11 29.03
CA ASP A 81 30.88 0.81 28.98
C ASP A 81 29.84 0.81 27.86
N ILE A 82 29.06 1.90 27.72
CA ILE A 82 28.06 2.04 26.65
C ILE A 82 28.72 2.11 25.27
N ARG A 83 29.85 2.82 25.14
CA ARG A 83 30.66 2.81 23.91
C ARG A 83 31.19 1.42 23.60
N ASN A 84 31.60 0.67 24.62
CA ASN A 84 32.16 -0.66 24.46
C ASN A 84 31.12 -1.70 23.99
N ILE A 85 29.83 -1.50 24.29
CA ILE A 85 28.73 -2.30 23.74
C ILE A 85 28.69 -2.26 22.20
N ALA A 86 29.07 -1.13 21.60
CA ALA A 86 29.11 -0.98 20.14
C ALA A 86 30.17 -1.88 19.47
N PHE A 87 31.13 -2.41 20.22
CA PHE A 87 32.15 -3.33 19.71
C PHE A 87 31.80 -4.80 19.92
N LEU A 88 30.68 -5.11 20.57
CA LEU A 88 30.16 -6.48 20.70
C LEU A 88 29.54 -6.97 19.37
N PRO A 89 29.29 -8.28 19.21
CA PRO A 89 28.58 -8.80 18.05
C PRO A 89 27.20 -8.14 17.88
N ASN A 90 26.81 -7.80 16.64
CA ASN A 90 25.63 -6.98 16.33
C ASN A 90 24.33 -7.39 17.04
N PHE A 91 24.06 -8.70 17.14
CA PHE A 91 22.85 -9.19 17.82
C PHE A 91 22.89 -8.84 19.32
N VAL A 92 24.05 -8.96 19.98
CA VAL A 92 24.23 -8.61 21.40
C VAL A 92 24.06 -7.11 21.58
N SER A 93 24.71 -6.31 20.73
CA SER A 93 24.62 -4.85 20.79
C SER A 93 23.17 -4.38 20.62
N THR A 94 22.42 -4.98 19.69
CA THR A 94 21.01 -4.67 19.45
C THR A 94 20.13 -4.93 20.68
N GLU A 95 20.28 -6.10 21.31
CA GLU A 95 19.54 -6.45 22.54
C GLU A 95 19.90 -5.52 23.72
N MET A 96 21.17 -5.15 23.82
CA MET A 96 21.62 -4.19 24.82
C MET A 96 21.08 -2.78 24.56
N PHE A 97 21.05 -2.31 23.30
CA PHE A 97 20.44 -1.02 22.97
C PHE A 97 18.93 -1.01 23.23
N HIS A 98 18.23 -2.11 22.97
CA HIS A 98 16.81 -2.23 23.30
C HIS A 98 16.59 -2.11 24.81
N SER A 99 17.41 -2.81 25.60
CA SER A 99 17.37 -2.73 27.05
C SER A 99 17.73 -1.34 27.57
N ALA A 100 18.65 -0.63 26.91
CA ALA A 100 18.97 0.77 27.22
C ALA A 100 17.78 1.69 26.94
N ALA A 101 17.06 1.49 25.84
CA ALA A 101 15.83 2.23 25.52
C ALA A 101 14.76 2.03 26.61
N MET A 102 14.56 0.80 27.09
CA MET A 102 13.65 0.51 28.21
C MET A 102 14.05 1.27 29.49
N ILE A 103 15.35 1.34 29.78
CA ILE A 103 15.86 2.05 30.95
C ILE A 103 15.69 3.56 30.80
N ILE A 104 15.95 4.12 29.61
CA ILE A 104 15.73 5.54 29.32
C ILE A 104 14.26 5.91 29.56
N LYS A 105 13.32 5.10 29.05
CA LYS A 105 11.90 5.28 29.32
C LYS A 105 11.59 5.14 30.80
N ARG A 106 12.12 4.13 31.49
CA ARG A 106 11.91 3.98 32.94
C ARG A 106 12.47 5.16 33.74
N ASN A 107 13.64 5.69 33.40
CA ASN A 107 14.26 6.81 34.12
C ASN A 107 13.49 8.12 33.94
N SER A 108 12.69 8.25 32.87
CA SER A 108 11.72 9.35 32.75
C SER A 108 10.68 9.37 33.89
N LEU A 109 10.42 8.24 34.58
CA LEU A 109 9.57 8.18 35.78
C LEU A 109 10.08 9.04 36.94
N VAL A 110 11.40 9.08 37.12
CA VAL A 110 12.01 9.50 38.40
C VAL A 110 12.43 10.97 38.37
N ALA A 111 12.13 11.70 37.29
CA ALA A 111 12.65 13.05 37.06
C ALA A 111 14.17 13.13 37.26
N HIS A 112 14.91 12.08 36.84
CA HIS A 112 16.36 12.17 36.80
C HIS A 112 16.75 13.23 35.75
N GLU A 113 17.23 14.38 36.22
CA GLU A 113 17.27 15.64 35.46
C GLU A 113 18.10 15.64 34.16
N ASN A 114 18.83 14.57 33.80
CA ASN A 114 19.75 14.58 32.66
C ASN A 114 19.63 13.41 31.66
N THR A 115 18.71 12.46 31.82
CA THR A 115 18.70 11.23 30.99
C THR A 115 18.62 11.50 29.48
N PHE A 116 17.81 12.46 29.04
CA PHE A 116 17.73 12.82 27.62
C PHE A 116 18.97 13.59 27.12
N ALA A 117 19.56 14.44 27.96
CA ALA A 117 20.78 15.16 27.63
C ALA A 117 21.98 14.21 27.48
N ASP A 118 22.08 13.22 28.36
CA ASP A 118 23.12 12.19 28.31
C ASP A 118 23.02 11.35 27.03
N LEU A 119 21.80 10.95 26.64
CA LEU A 119 21.54 10.24 25.40
C LEU A 119 21.99 11.06 24.18
N LEU A 120 21.63 12.35 24.14
CA LEU A 120 21.99 13.23 23.03
C LEU A 120 23.51 13.40 22.92
N SER A 121 24.22 13.57 24.04
CA SER A 121 25.68 13.65 24.06
C SER A 121 26.35 12.39 23.49
N ILE A 122 25.82 11.21 23.82
CA ILE A 122 26.29 9.93 23.27
C ILE A 122 26.04 9.88 21.75
N LEU A 123 24.82 10.23 21.31
CA LEU A 123 24.45 10.22 19.91
C LEU A 123 25.28 11.23 19.08
N GLU A 124 25.50 12.44 19.59
CA GLU A 124 26.37 13.43 18.96
C GLU A 124 27.80 12.92 18.80
N THR A 125 28.33 12.22 19.81
CA THR A 125 29.64 11.56 19.71
C THR A 125 29.64 10.51 18.59
N PHE A 126 28.57 9.72 18.48
CA PHE A 126 28.48 8.64 17.48
C PHE A 126 28.38 9.20 16.06
N PHE A 127 27.60 10.26 15.85
CA PHE A 127 27.43 10.88 14.54
C PHE A 127 28.62 11.72 14.08
N ASN A 128 29.35 12.35 15.00
CA ASN A 128 30.57 13.09 14.69
C ASN A 128 31.79 12.18 14.47
N ASN A 129 31.65 10.87 14.68
CA ASN A 129 32.72 9.92 14.44
C ASN A 129 32.84 9.57 12.94
N GLU A 130 34.06 9.43 12.43
CA GLU A 130 34.30 8.99 11.03
C GLU A 130 33.90 7.53 10.77
N ASN A 131 33.76 6.72 11.83
CA ASN A 131 33.38 5.32 11.72
C ASN A 131 31.89 5.14 11.42
N GLN A 132 31.58 4.70 10.19
CA GLN A 132 30.21 4.40 9.73
C GLN A 132 29.46 3.40 10.64
N LYS A 133 30.16 2.47 11.31
CA LYS A 133 29.50 1.55 12.25
C LYS A 133 28.92 2.28 13.46
N LEU A 134 29.64 3.25 14.01
CA LEU A 134 29.16 4.05 15.14
C LEU A 134 27.97 4.92 14.75
N GLN A 135 28.00 5.51 13.55
CA GLN A 135 26.86 6.24 13.00
C GLN A 135 25.63 5.34 12.83
N SER A 136 25.81 4.11 12.32
CA SER A 136 24.75 3.11 12.19
C SER A 136 24.15 2.72 13.55
N PHE A 137 24.98 2.55 14.58
CA PHE A 137 24.49 2.29 15.93
C PHE A 137 23.74 3.50 16.52
N GLY A 138 24.20 4.72 16.22
CA GLY A 138 23.46 5.93 16.58
C GLY A 138 22.03 5.93 16.02
N LEU A 139 21.87 5.59 14.72
CA LEU A 139 20.55 5.45 14.10
C LEU A 139 19.72 4.32 14.74
N GLN A 140 20.35 3.17 15.03
CA GLN A 140 19.67 2.04 15.67
C GLN A 140 19.17 2.39 17.08
N ILE A 141 19.96 3.13 17.87
CA ILE A 141 19.55 3.61 19.20
C ILE A 141 18.34 4.55 19.05
N ILE A 142 18.36 5.47 18.09
CA ILE A 142 17.22 6.37 17.82
C ILE A 142 15.96 5.57 17.50
N GLU A 143 16.05 4.58 16.61
CA GLU A 143 14.93 3.71 16.24
C GLU A 143 14.36 2.94 17.43
N LEU A 144 15.23 2.32 18.24
CA LEU A 144 14.83 1.54 19.41
C LEU A 144 14.20 2.43 20.50
N VAL A 145 14.76 3.61 20.75
CA VAL A 145 14.18 4.59 21.69
C VAL A 145 12.83 5.07 21.20
N ALA A 146 12.70 5.47 19.93
CA ALA A 146 11.42 5.91 19.38
C ALA A 146 10.36 4.81 19.42
N THR A 147 10.74 3.57 19.08
CA THR A 147 9.87 2.40 19.15
C THR A 147 9.42 2.15 20.58
N GLU A 148 10.34 2.16 21.54
CA GLU A 148 10.04 1.93 22.95
C GLU A 148 9.05 2.97 23.48
N PHE A 149 9.26 4.27 23.25
CA PHE A 149 8.32 5.31 23.67
C PHE A 149 6.99 5.30 22.92
N SER A 150 6.93 4.74 21.70
CA SER A 150 5.68 4.59 20.95
C SER A 150 4.76 3.50 21.51
N THR A 151 5.31 2.49 22.21
CA THR A 151 4.53 1.37 22.75
C THR A 151 3.81 1.74 24.05
N ILE A 152 2.47 1.71 24.00
CA ILE A 152 1.59 2.06 25.13
C ILE A 152 1.05 0.81 25.87
N TRP A 153 1.17 -0.40 25.26
CA TRP A 153 0.46 -1.60 25.73
C TRP A 153 1.33 -2.85 25.92
N ARG A 154 2.56 -2.88 25.40
CA ARG A 154 3.41 -4.08 25.42
C ARG A 154 4.43 -4.07 26.56
N SER A 155 3.94 -4.03 27.80
CA SER A 155 4.65 -4.71 28.87
C SER A 155 3.65 -5.15 29.94
N SER A 156 3.25 -6.40 29.84
CA SER A 156 2.54 -7.20 30.84
C SER A 156 3.35 -7.45 32.12
N ASN A 157 4.24 -6.52 32.48
CA ASN A 157 4.89 -6.49 33.79
C ASN A 157 4.06 -5.58 34.67
N ILE A 158 3.45 -6.18 35.70
CA ILE A 158 2.42 -5.69 36.63
C ILE A 158 2.75 -4.37 37.38
N SER A 159 3.85 -3.69 37.05
CA SER A 159 4.38 -2.54 37.80
C SER A 159 4.31 -1.17 37.09
N ILE A 160 3.84 -1.09 35.84
CA ILE A 160 3.82 0.17 35.08
C ILE A 160 2.39 0.47 34.59
N THR A 161 1.85 1.64 34.94
CA THR A 161 0.48 2.05 34.59
C THR A 161 0.40 2.63 33.18
N TRP A 162 -0.80 2.57 32.58
CA TRP A 162 -1.08 3.20 31.28
C TRP A 162 -0.82 4.72 31.32
N ASP A 163 -1.21 5.39 32.40
CA ASP A 163 -0.99 6.84 32.58
C ASP A 163 0.50 7.21 32.49
N PHE A 164 1.36 6.34 33.01
CA PHE A 164 2.80 6.53 32.85
C PHE A 164 3.22 6.43 31.38
N HIS A 165 2.81 5.38 30.67
CA HIS A 165 3.19 5.20 29.26
C HIS A 165 2.76 6.40 28.42
N LEU A 166 1.57 6.94 28.68
CA LEU A 166 1.08 8.15 28.04
C LEU A 166 1.93 9.38 28.40
N ASN A 167 2.26 9.58 29.68
CA ASN A 167 3.03 10.74 30.13
C ASN A 167 4.48 10.70 29.61
N ALA A 168 5.13 9.53 29.65
CA ALA A 168 6.47 9.32 29.11
C ALA A 168 6.51 9.58 27.60
N LYS A 169 5.48 9.12 26.87
CA LYS A 169 5.33 9.41 25.44
C LYS A 169 5.22 10.91 25.17
N LYS A 170 4.36 11.64 25.90
CA LYS A 170 4.23 13.10 25.76
C LYS A 170 5.55 13.82 26.05
N GLN A 171 6.22 13.48 27.15
CA GLN A 171 7.50 14.08 27.49
C GLN A 171 8.57 13.80 26.41
N PHE A 172 8.58 12.60 25.84
CA PHE A 172 9.45 12.26 24.72
C PHE A 172 9.13 13.08 23.46
N GLU A 173 7.85 13.20 23.10
CA GLU A 173 7.37 13.99 21.96
C GLU A 173 7.73 15.49 22.10
N ASP A 174 7.55 16.05 23.30
CA ASP A 174 7.77 17.47 23.59
C ASP A 174 9.27 17.84 23.68
N VAL A 175 10.11 16.96 24.23
CA VAL A 175 11.50 17.29 24.56
C VAL A 175 12.50 16.68 23.58
N LEU A 176 12.40 15.38 23.29
CA LEU A 176 13.48 14.61 22.67
C LEU A 176 13.23 14.30 21.19
N LEU A 177 11.99 13.99 20.80
CA LEU A 177 11.66 13.52 19.44
C LEU A 177 12.13 14.50 18.35
N LYS A 178 11.90 15.80 18.55
CA LYS A 178 12.33 16.85 17.62
C LYS A 178 13.86 16.86 17.44
N GLN A 179 14.60 16.70 18.54
CA GLN A 179 16.06 16.72 18.52
C GLN A 179 16.63 15.47 17.84
N LEU A 180 16.06 14.29 18.10
CA LEU A 180 16.43 13.05 17.40
C LEU A 180 16.15 13.14 15.90
N MET A 181 14.98 13.68 15.52
CA MET A 181 14.65 13.90 14.10
C MET A 181 15.64 14.86 13.44
N GLN A 182 15.98 15.97 14.09
CA GLN A 182 16.98 16.92 13.58
C GLN A 182 18.35 16.27 13.38
N LEU A 183 18.76 15.42 14.33
CA LEU A 183 20.03 14.70 14.26
C LEU A 183 20.04 13.70 13.09
N SER A 184 18.98 12.90 12.95
CA SER A 184 18.81 11.98 11.81
C SER A 184 18.81 12.71 10.47
N LEU A 185 18.11 13.84 10.37
CA LEU A 185 18.06 14.65 9.14
C LEU A 185 19.40 15.30 8.81
N ARG A 186 20.16 15.76 9.80
CA ARG A 186 21.53 16.27 9.60
C ARG A 186 22.46 15.17 9.08
N THR A 187 22.42 13.99 9.69
CA THR A 187 23.22 12.83 9.25
C THR A 187 22.84 12.41 7.83
N LEU A 188 21.54 12.28 7.53
CA LEU A 188 21.06 11.98 6.19
C LEU A 188 21.51 13.05 5.18
N SER A 189 21.41 14.32 5.56
CA SER A 189 21.89 15.43 4.73
C SER A 189 23.37 15.32 4.44
N ASN A 190 24.22 15.04 5.43
CA ASN A 190 25.66 14.87 5.25
C ASN A 190 25.98 13.72 4.28
N LEU A 191 25.22 12.62 4.34
CA LEU A 191 25.36 11.50 3.40
C LEU A 191 24.94 11.85 1.97
N LEU A 192 23.95 12.73 1.82
CA LEU A 192 23.42 13.16 0.51
C LEU A 192 24.18 14.35 -0.11
N SER A 193 25.03 15.05 0.66
CA SER A 193 25.64 16.32 0.28
C SER A 193 27.09 16.18 -0.17
N THR A 194 27.31 16.44 -1.46
CA THR A 194 28.58 16.89 -2.04
C THR A 194 28.69 18.43 -2.05
N SER A 195 27.93 19.16 -1.21
CA SER A 195 28.06 20.63 -1.07
C SER A 195 27.71 21.13 0.33
N PRO A 196 28.41 22.15 0.88
CA PRO A 196 28.37 22.51 2.30
C PRO A 196 27.19 23.42 2.71
N ASP A 197 26.38 23.90 1.77
CA ASP A 197 25.36 24.90 2.07
C ASP A 197 24.01 24.24 2.37
N LEU A 198 23.82 23.78 3.61
CA LEU A 198 22.53 23.29 4.09
C LEU A 198 22.04 23.95 5.39
N ASN A 199 22.88 24.76 6.01
CA ASN A 199 22.50 25.54 7.20
C ASN A 199 21.47 26.64 6.87
N SER A 200 21.38 27.10 5.62
CA SER A 200 20.35 28.05 5.14
C SER A 200 19.12 27.37 4.51
N ILE A 201 19.03 26.03 4.53
CA ILE A 201 18.01 25.25 3.79
C ILE A 201 17.07 24.49 4.75
N ILE A 202 17.11 24.78 6.05
CA ILE A 202 16.11 24.24 6.99
C ILE A 202 14.70 24.82 6.71
N GLU A 203 14.63 25.94 5.98
CA GLU A 203 13.39 26.55 5.51
C GLU A 203 12.85 25.98 4.18
N GLN A 204 13.63 25.19 3.41
CA GLN A 204 13.03 24.35 2.36
C GLN A 204 12.25 23.22 3.03
N GLN A 205 10.95 23.16 2.72
CA GLN A 205 9.95 22.27 3.31
C GLN A 205 10.49 20.82 3.31
N ILE A 206 10.43 20.14 4.46
CA ILE A 206 10.95 18.77 4.67
C ILE A 206 10.55 17.82 3.53
N CYS A 207 9.36 18.00 2.96
CA CYS A 207 8.87 17.31 1.77
C CYS A 207 9.86 17.31 0.59
N ASP A 208 10.42 18.47 0.22
CA ASP A 208 11.36 18.59 -0.90
C ASP A 208 12.63 17.74 -0.68
N LYS A 209 13.10 17.66 0.58
CA LYS A 209 14.29 16.88 0.92
C LYS A 209 14.05 15.39 0.74
N PHE A 210 12.92 14.88 1.24
CA PHE A 210 12.56 13.47 1.08
C PHE A 210 12.26 13.11 -0.38
N LEU A 211 11.63 14.01 -1.13
CA LEU A 211 11.39 13.82 -2.56
C LEU A 211 12.70 13.76 -3.37
N ARG A 212 13.63 14.68 -3.11
CA ARG A 212 14.97 14.65 -3.73
C ARG A 212 15.74 13.40 -3.34
N MET A 213 15.69 12.99 -2.07
CA MET A 213 16.32 11.74 -1.62
C MET A 213 15.74 10.54 -2.37
N HIS A 214 14.41 10.39 -2.38
CA HIS A 214 13.71 9.32 -3.08
C HIS A 214 14.14 9.24 -4.55
N SER A 215 14.21 10.38 -5.25
CA SER A 215 14.62 10.43 -6.66
C SER A 215 16.01 9.82 -6.93
N ARG A 216 16.91 9.82 -5.95
CA ARG A 216 18.27 9.25 -6.07
C ARG A 216 18.35 7.77 -5.71
N ILE A 217 17.49 7.29 -4.81
CA ILE A 217 17.58 5.93 -4.25
C ILE A 217 16.53 4.96 -4.79
N ARG A 218 15.53 5.47 -5.53
CA ARG A 218 14.39 4.69 -6.04
C ARG A 218 14.72 3.45 -6.88
N PHE A 219 15.89 3.40 -7.52
CA PHE A 219 16.34 2.24 -8.28
C PHE A 219 16.83 1.08 -7.41
N ASN A 220 17.03 1.30 -6.11
CA ASN A 220 17.29 0.25 -5.13
C ASN A 220 15.98 -0.08 -4.41
N GLU A 221 15.41 -1.25 -4.68
CA GLU A 221 14.09 -1.68 -4.18
C GLU A 221 13.94 -1.50 -2.66
N ARG A 222 14.92 -1.95 -1.86
CA ARG A 222 14.89 -1.83 -0.39
C ARG A 222 14.91 -0.38 0.09
N LEU A 223 15.74 0.46 -0.51
CA LEU A 223 15.81 1.88 -0.14
C LEU A 223 14.58 2.64 -0.64
N CYS A 224 14.04 2.22 -1.78
CA CYS A 224 12.82 2.75 -2.36
C CYS A 224 11.63 2.56 -1.41
N GLU A 225 11.42 1.34 -0.91
CA GLU A 225 10.39 1.03 0.09
C GLU A 225 10.47 1.97 1.30
N ASN A 226 11.64 2.08 1.93
CA ASN A 226 11.84 2.96 3.09
C ASN A 226 11.55 4.43 2.78
N SER A 227 11.98 4.90 1.60
CA SER A 227 11.73 6.28 1.19
C SER A 227 10.25 6.56 0.89
N MET A 228 9.53 5.59 0.34
CA MET A 228 8.09 5.69 0.10
C MET A 228 7.28 5.65 1.39
N VAL A 229 7.71 4.88 2.39
CA VAL A 229 7.13 4.93 3.74
C VAL A 229 7.26 6.34 4.30
N CYS A 230 8.43 6.98 4.18
CA CYS A 230 8.61 8.36 4.63
C CYS A 230 7.67 9.34 3.90
N LEU A 231 7.56 9.24 2.56
CA LEU A 231 6.65 10.08 1.77
C LEU A 231 5.18 9.84 2.15
N THR A 232 4.80 8.61 2.48
CA THR A 232 3.45 8.26 2.95
C THR A 232 3.14 8.90 4.30
N GLN A 233 4.10 8.89 5.23
CA GLN A 233 3.95 9.57 6.52
C GLN A 233 3.83 11.09 6.34
N LEU A 234 4.62 11.69 5.44
CA LEU A 234 4.51 13.11 5.11
C LEU A 234 3.15 13.46 4.51
N ALA A 235 2.64 12.65 3.58
CA ALA A 235 1.30 12.82 3.00
C ALA A 235 0.16 12.64 4.02
N SER A 236 0.45 12.06 5.19
CA SER A 236 -0.54 11.81 6.25
C SER A 236 -0.51 12.89 7.35
N LEU A 237 0.30 13.94 7.22
CA LEU A 237 0.42 15.00 8.22
C LEU A 237 -0.89 15.81 8.31
N ILE A 238 -1.42 15.97 9.52
CA ILE A 238 -2.67 16.71 9.79
C ILE A 238 -2.53 17.59 11.04
N GLY A 239 -3.47 18.53 11.20
CA GLY A 239 -3.56 19.37 12.39
C GLY A 239 -2.42 20.37 12.54
N ASP A 240 -2.05 20.65 13.80
CA ASP A 240 -1.08 21.69 14.17
C ASP A 240 0.33 21.44 13.63
N ALA A 241 0.64 20.19 13.24
CA ALA A 241 1.92 19.81 12.64
C ALA A 241 2.20 20.55 11.31
N LEU A 242 1.15 21.02 10.63
CA LEU A 242 1.26 21.72 9.35
C LEU A 242 1.63 23.20 9.49
N GLY A 243 1.64 23.73 10.72
CA GLY A 243 1.99 25.12 11.00
C GLY A 243 1.06 26.13 10.33
N PRO A 244 1.46 27.42 10.26
CA PRO A 244 0.61 28.50 9.78
C PRO A 244 0.30 28.41 8.27
N SER A 245 1.18 27.77 7.50
CA SER A 245 0.96 27.54 6.07
C SER A 245 -0.15 26.51 5.82
N GLY A 246 -0.51 25.70 6.82
CA GLY A 246 -1.53 24.67 6.72
C GLY A 246 -1.17 23.58 5.71
N PRO A 247 -2.16 22.77 5.26
CA PRO A 247 -1.85 21.57 4.51
C PRO A 247 -1.29 21.80 3.11
N ILE A 248 -1.46 23.01 2.53
CA ILE A 248 -0.92 23.34 1.20
C ILE A 248 0.61 23.23 1.15
N ALA A 249 1.30 23.46 2.27
CA ALA A 249 2.75 23.35 2.38
C ALA A 249 3.28 21.91 2.29
N VAL A 250 2.39 20.91 2.38
CA VAL A 250 2.74 19.49 2.24
C VAL A 250 2.17 18.94 0.93
N VAL A 251 0.90 19.23 0.65
CA VAL A 251 0.22 18.70 -0.54
C VAL A 251 0.82 19.25 -1.82
N MET A 252 1.09 20.56 -1.90
CA MET A 252 1.55 21.19 -3.14
C MET A 252 2.95 20.69 -3.57
N PRO A 253 3.97 20.55 -2.70
CA PRO A 253 5.25 19.96 -3.09
C PRO A 253 5.15 18.48 -3.49
N LEU A 254 4.35 17.69 -2.77
CA LEU A 254 4.16 16.27 -3.09
C LEU A 254 3.47 16.11 -4.45
N VAL A 255 2.35 16.79 -4.67
CA VAL A 255 1.66 16.82 -5.96
C VAL A 255 2.54 17.44 -7.05
N GLY A 256 3.29 18.49 -6.72
CA GLY A 256 4.33 19.09 -7.52
C GLY A 256 5.27 18.03 -8.07
N ASN A 257 5.96 17.28 -7.21
CA ASN A 257 6.91 16.28 -7.67
C ASN A 257 6.26 15.10 -8.43
N LEU A 258 5.01 14.75 -8.10
CA LEU A 258 4.25 13.72 -8.80
C LEU A 258 3.84 14.16 -10.22
N GLY A 259 3.33 15.39 -10.37
CA GLY A 259 2.92 15.99 -11.64
C GLY A 259 4.06 16.60 -12.45
N GLU A 260 5.15 16.99 -11.79
CA GLU A 260 6.38 17.54 -12.35
C GLU A 260 7.50 16.50 -12.44
N ARG A 261 7.19 15.27 -12.87
CA ARG A 261 8.24 14.41 -13.44
C ARG A 261 8.69 14.98 -14.80
N ARG A 262 9.32 16.16 -14.76
CA ARG A 262 10.09 16.78 -15.82
C ARG A 262 11.37 17.38 -15.23
N LEU A 263 12.47 16.96 -15.86
CA LEU A 263 13.71 17.71 -16.00
C LEU A 263 14.46 18.00 -14.69
N ALA A 264 15.28 17.03 -14.27
CA ALA A 264 16.60 17.40 -13.80
C ALA A 264 17.31 18.14 -14.95
N THR A 265 17.07 19.44 -15.01
CA THR A 265 18.08 20.41 -15.40
C THR A 265 19.24 20.15 -14.46
N VAL A 266 20.14 19.26 -14.88
CA VAL A 266 21.54 19.41 -14.57
C VAL A 266 21.86 20.82 -15.08
N MET A 267 21.93 21.77 -14.15
CA MET A 267 22.73 22.96 -14.34
C MET A 267 24.17 22.48 -14.55
N GLY A 268 24.45 22.00 -15.76
CA GLY A 268 25.77 22.05 -16.35
C GLY A 268 25.95 23.50 -16.79
N GLY A 269 27.04 24.12 -16.34
CA GLY A 269 27.33 25.53 -16.55
C GLY A 269 27.09 26.00 -17.98
N ILE A 270 26.80 27.29 -18.09
CA ILE A 270 26.29 28.00 -19.27
C ILE A 270 27.30 28.04 -20.46
N ASP A 271 28.40 27.28 -20.44
CA ASP A 271 29.55 27.52 -21.35
C ASP A 271 29.94 26.37 -22.30
N GLU A 272 29.10 25.34 -22.55
CA GLU A 272 29.43 24.29 -23.54
C GLU A 272 28.60 24.32 -24.85
N PRO A 273 29.23 24.20 -26.04
CA PRO A 273 28.55 24.34 -27.34
C PRO A 273 27.59 23.18 -27.64
N LEU A 274 26.48 23.48 -28.32
CA LEU A 274 25.38 22.56 -28.67
C LEU A 274 25.80 21.24 -29.37
N SER A 275 27.00 21.17 -29.97
CA SER A 275 27.44 20.03 -30.78
C SER A 275 27.96 18.82 -29.99
N SER A 276 28.17 18.93 -28.67
CA SER A 276 28.69 17.83 -27.83
C SER A 276 27.62 17.09 -27.00
N ARG A 277 26.35 17.51 -27.04
CA ARG A 277 25.26 16.83 -26.31
C ARG A 277 24.95 15.46 -26.92
N LYS A 278 25.42 14.38 -26.28
CA LYS A 278 24.84 13.04 -26.48
C LYS A 278 23.36 13.05 -26.07
N PRO A 279 22.48 12.27 -26.71
CA PRO A 279 21.06 12.28 -26.40
C PRO A 279 20.80 11.66 -25.02
N ILE A 280 20.62 12.50 -23.99
CA ILE A 280 20.18 12.14 -22.63
C ILE A 280 18.66 11.84 -22.63
N LEU A 281 18.09 11.41 -23.77
CA LEU A 281 16.65 11.14 -23.87
C LEU A 281 16.27 9.83 -23.17
N HIS A 282 17.12 8.81 -23.19
CA HIS A 282 16.84 7.53 -22.56
C HIS A 282 16.86 7.63 -21.02
N ASP A 283 17.89 8.25 -20.44
CA ASP A 283 17.99 8.42 -18.98
C ASP A 283 16.94 9.38 -18.42
N LEU A 284 16.55 10.41 -19.18
CA LEU A 284 15.50 11.35 -18.78
C LEU A 284 14.11 10.70 -18.85
N TYR A 285 13.84 9.84 -19.84
CA TYR A 285 12.56 9.14 -19.96
C TYR A 285 12.37 8.11 -18.84
N VAL A 286 13.42 7.33 -18.52
CA VAL A 286 13.42 6.35 -17.42
C VAL A 286 13.22 7.00 -16.05
N GLN A 287 13.75 8.22 -15.83
CA GLN A 287 13.51 8.96 -14.57
C GLN A 287 12.06 9.41 -14.36
N THR A 288 11.25 9.50 -15.43
CA THR A 288 9.86 9.99 -15.36
C THR A 288 8.82 8.88 -15.16
N MET A 289 9.15 7.63 -15.48
CA MET A 289 8.21 6.51 -15.34
C MET A 289 8.08 6.06 -13.88
N VAL A 290 6.86 5.71 -13.47
CA VAL A 290 6.62 5.02 -12.20
C VAL A 290 7.17 3.60 -12.36
N LEU A 291 8.10 3.21 -11.48
CA LEU A 291 8.66 1.88 -11.49
C LEU A 291 7.62 0.90 -10.95
N ASP A 292 7.61 -0.34 -11.41
CA ASP A 292 6.56 -1.28 -11.04
C ASP A 292 6.58 -1.57 -9.52
N HIS A 293 7.78 -1.68 -8.91
CA HIS A 293 7.95 -1.85 -7.46
C HIS A 293 7.60 -0.60 -6.63
N GLU A 294 7.40 0.56 -7.26
CA GLU A 294 6.98 1.79 -6.58
C GLU A 294 5.47 1.94 -6.52
N MET A 295 4.75 1.32 -7.47
CA MET A 295 3.39 1.70 -7.80
C MET A 295 2.43 1.58 -6.61
N VAL A 296 2.52 0.48 -5.85
CA VAL A 296 1.69 0.26 -4.66
C VAL A 296 1.93 1.37 -3.64
N SER A 297 3.18 1.64 -3.28
CA SER A 297 3.51 2.65 -2.28
C SER A 297 3.20 4.07 -2.77
N LEU A 298 3.40 4.35 -4.06
CA LEU A 298 3.08 5.63 -4.66
C LEU A 298 1.57 5.91 -4.64
N SER A 299 0.76 4.92 -5.01
CA SER A 299 -0.70 5.02 -4.93
C SER A 299 -1.17 5.30 -3.50
N LEU A 300 -0.49 4.72 -2.51
CA LEU A 300 -0.78 4.94 -1.09
C LEU A 300 -0.44 6.39 -0.66
N VAL A 301 0.69 6.94 -1.10
CA VAL A 301 1.03 8.36 -0.88
C VAL A 301 -0.10 9.26 -1.40
N ILE A 302 -0.57 9.02 -2.62
CA ILE A 302 -1.64 9.83 -3.24
C ILE A 302 -2.96 9.65 -2.50
N TYR A 303 -3.31 8.41 -2.14
CA TYR A 303 -4.50 8.12 -1.33
C TYR A 303 -4.47 8.82 0.03
N LYS A 304 -3.31 8.88 0.69
CA LYS A 304 -3.15 9.65 1.94
C LYS A 304 -3.39 11.14 1.75
N LEU A 305 -2.93 11.72 0.63
CA LEU A 305 -3.22 13.13 0.35
C LEU A 305 -4.73 13.43 0.31
N PHE A 306 -5.55 12.52 -0.23
CA PHE A 306 -7.00 12.71 -0.33
C PHE A 306 -7.76 12.32 0.94
N THR A 307 -7.25 11.38 1.73
CA THR A 307 -7.90 10.97 2.99
C THR A 307 -7.54 11.85 4.17
N CYS A 308 -6.36 12.47 4.16
CA CYS A 308 -5.88 13.33 5.24
C CYS A 308 -6.16 14.82 5.00
N HIS A 309 -6.42 15.24 3.76
CA HIS A 309 -6.61 16.65 3.43
C HIS A 309 -7.92 16.91 2.69
N PRO A 310 -8.59 18.04 2.96
CA PRO A 310 -9.85 18.38 2.28
C PRO A 310 -9.63 18.69 0.79
N ILE A 311 -10.57 18.23 -0.04
CA ILE A 311 -10.55 18.40 -1.51
C ILE A 311 -10.42 19.85 -1.96
N LEU A 312 -10.94 20.81 -1.17
CA LEU A 312 -10.90 22.24 -1.45
C LEU A 312 -9.48 22.82 -1.51
N ILE A 313 -8.48 22.12 -0.99
CA ILE A 313 -7.08 22.58 -1.08
C ILE A 313 -6.56 22.53 -2.51
N PHE A 314 -7.02 21.54 -3.30
CA PHE A 314 -6.61 21.37 -4.69
C PHE A 314 -7.12 22.51 -5.59
N GLU A 315 -8.21 23.18 -5.23
CA GLU A 315 -8.72 24.38 -5.94
C GLU A 315 -7.71 25.54 -5.88
N ARG A 316 -6.84 25.59 -4.87
CA ARG A 316 -5.83 26.63 -4.69
C ARG A 316 -4.57 26.41 -5.53
N PHE A 317 -4.50 25.32 -6.29
CA PHE A 317 -3.30 24.97 -7.04
C PHE A 317 -3.25 25.74 -8.35
N PRO A 318 -2.05 26.04 -8.88
CA PRO A 318 -1.91 26.51 -10.25
C PRO A 318 -2.56 25.53 -11.24
N ASP A 319 -3.33 26.04 -12.21
CA ASP A 319 -4.11 25.21 -13.14
C ASP A 319 -3.24 24.18 -13.87
N GLU A 320 -2.03 24.57 -14.29
CA GLU A 320 -1.08 23.66 -14.94
C GLU A 320 -0.61 22.52 -14.03
N LEU A 321 -0.46 22.79 -12.73
CA LEU A 321 -0.08 21.76 -11.77
C LEU A 321 -1.24 20.79 -11.54
N LEU A 322 -2.44 21.32 -11.30
CA LEU A 322 -3.64 20.51 -11.07
C LEU A 322 -3.97 19.66 -12.31
N HIS A 323 -3.88 20.24 -13.51
CA HIS A 323 -4.07 19.51 -14.76
C HIS A 323 -3.10 18.34 -14.88
N ARG A 324 -1.79 18.58 -14.67
CA ARG A 324 -0.78 17.51 -14.75
C ARG A 324 -1.03 16.42 -13.71
N PHE A 325 -1.48 16.80 -12.52
CA PHE A 325 -1.77 15.83 -11.46
C PHE A 325 -3.01 14.97 -11.76
N VAL A 326 -4.11 15.56 -12.22
CA VAL A 326 -5.32 14.83 -12.63
C VAL A 326 -4.99 13.84 -13.76
N ASP A 327 -4.27 14.32 -14.78
CA ASP A 327 -3.80 13.52 -15.90
C ASP A 327 -2.87 12.38 -15.44
N PHE A 328 -1.97 12.66 -14.48
CA PHE A 328 -1.10 11.65 -13.88
C PHE A 328 -1.90 10.54 -13.17
N VAL A 329 -2.88 10.90 -12.32
CA VAL A 329 -3.72 9.91 -11.61
C VAL A 329 -4.49 9.07 -12.62
N ALA A 330 -5.17 9.70 -13.57
CA ALA A 330 -5.96 9.00 -14.58
C ALA A 330 -5.11 8.06 -15.44
N LYS A 331 -3.95 8.50 -15.92
CA LYS A 331 -3.04 7.66 -16.72
C LYS A 331 -2.54 6.42 -15.96
N ASN A 332 -2.29 6.54 -14.66
CA ASN A 332 -1.90 5.38 -13.85
C ASN A 332 -3.09 4.42 -13.64
N ILE A 333 -4.31 4.93 -13.46
CA ILE A 333 -5.52 4.10 -13.44
C ILE A 333 -5.64 3.34 -14.77
N LEU A 334 -5.58 4.04 -15.90
CA LEU A 334 -5.68 3.45 -17.24
C LEU A 334 -4.59 2.39 -17.48
N LYS A 335 -3.34 2.67 -17.08
CA LYS A 335 -2.22 1.73 -17.18
C LYS A 335 -2.46 0.45 -16.37
N LEU A 336 -3.02 0.57 -15.16
CA LEU A 336 -3.14 -0.55 -14.22
C LEU A 336 -4.41 -1.37 -14.40
N THR A 337 -5.48 -0.80 -14.96
CA THR A 337 -6.79 -1.45 -15.01
C THR A 337 -6.73 -2.83 -15.66
N GLN A 338 -6.25 -2.93 -16.91
CA GLN A 338 -6.23 -4.22 -17.61
C GLN A 338 -5.28 -5.25 -16.96
N PRO A 339 -4.02 -4.91 -16.61
CA PRO A 339 -3.16 -5.83 -15.87
C PRO A 339 -3.75 -6.34 -14.55
N THR A 340 -4.39 -5.45 -13.76
CA THR A 340 -5.01 -5.84 -12.49
C THR A 340 -6.15 -6.83 -12.71
N ILE A 341 -7.05 -6.57 -13.67
CA ILE A 341 -8.17 -7.47 -13.95
C ILE A 341 -7.67 -8.84 -14.42
N PHE A 342 -6.70 -8.86 -15.34
CA PHE A 342 -6.14 -10.10 -15.87
C PHE A 342 -5.42 -10.94 -14.81
N LEU A 343 -4.66 -10.30 -13.92
CA LEU A 343 -4.01 -11.00 -12.81
C LEU A 343 -5.02 -11.47 -11.76
N ALA A 344 -6.04 -10.67 -11.45
CA ALA A 344 -7.08 -11.06 -10.50
C ALA A 344 -7.88 -12.28 -10.98
N MET A 345 -8.17 -12.39 -12.29
CA MET A 345 -8.74 -13.60 -12.91
C MET A 345 -7.85 -14.85 -12.75
N LYS A 346 -6.57 -14.67 -12.42
CA LYS A 346 -5.60 -15.75 -12.13
C LYS A 346 -5.26 -15.85 -10.64
N ASN A 347 -6.10 -15.30 -9.77
CA ASN A 347 -5.91 -15.23 -8.32
C ASN A 347 -4.63 -14.48 -7.88
N ASP A 348 -4.13 -13.55 -8.71
CA ASP A 348 -2.99 -12.69 -8.42
C ASP A 348 -3.44 -11.24 -8.16
N GLN A 349 -3.19 -10.76 -6.94
CA GLN A 349 -3.62 -9.44 -6.46
C GLN A 349 -2.52 -8.38 -6.48
N THR A 350 -1.43 -8.59 -7.24
CA THR A 350 -0.22 -7.75 -7.26
C THR A 350 -0.53 -6.24 -7.39
N TYR A 351 -1.44 -5.86 -8.29
CA TYR A 351 -1.77 -4.45 -8.56
C TYR A 351 -3.12 -4.00 -7.95
N SER A 352 -3.85 -4.88 -7.28
CA SER A 352 -5.20 -4.60 -6.79
C SER A 352 -5.23 -3.50 -5.74
N SER A 353 -4.26 -3.54 -4.81
CA SER A 353 -4.10 -2.47 -3.81
C SER A 353 -3.77 -1.12 -4.46
N ALA A 354 -2.95 -1.13 -5.52
CA ALA A 354 -2.56 0.10 -6.20
C ALA A 354 -3.74 0.73 -6.98
N LEU A 355 -4.48 -0.09 -7.72
CA LEU A 355 -5.66 0.36 -8.45
C LEU A 355 -6.75 0.84 -7.49
N GLY A 356 -7.03 0.09 -6.42
CA GLY A 356 -7.99 0.46 -5.38
C GLY A 356 -7.66 1.82 -4.74
N ASN A 357 -6.40 2.04 -4.33
CA ASN A 357 -5.97 3.34 -3.82
C ASN A 357 -6.24 4.50 -4.80
N LEU A 358 -5.94 4.30 -6.09
CA LEU A 358 -6.18 5.32 -7.11
C LEU A 358 -7.67 5.55 -7.39
N PHE A 359 -8.51 4.51 -7.34
CA PHE A 359 -9.96 4.67 -7.44
C PHE A 359 -10.52 5.47 -6.26
N GLN A 360 -10.03 5.22 -5.04
CA GLN A 360 -10.41 6.01 -3.86
C GLN A 360 -9.95 7.47 -3.95
N VAL A 361 -8.90 7.77 -4.73
CA VAL A 361 -8.49 9.14 -5.09
C VAL A 361 -9.40 9.73 -6.16
N TRP A 362 -9.78 8.95 -7.16
CA TRP A 362 -10.60 9.41 -8.28
C TRP A 362 -12.03 9.77 -7.85
N ARG A 363 -12.63 9.00 -6.93
CA ARG A 363 -13.98 9.24 -6.39
C ARG A 363 -14.21 10.69 -5.92
N PRO A 364 -13.41 11.24 -4.97
CA PRO A 364 -13.60 12.62 -4.51
C PRO A 364 -13.26 13.67 -5.57
N LEU A 365 -12.31 13.40 -6.50
CA LEU A 365 -12.05 14.28 -7.64
C LEU A 365 -13.28 14.40 -8.53
N LEU A 366 -13.87 13.26 -8.92
CA LEU A 366 -15.04 13.19 -9.78
C LEU A 366 -16.27 13.83 -9.14
N ARG A 367 -16.56 13.47 -7.88
CA ARG A 367 -17.68 14.07 -7.13
C ARG A 367 -17.59 15.59 -7.05
N SER A 368 -16.36 16.09 -6.93
CA SER A 368 -16.10 17.51 -6.74
C SER A 368 -15.71 18.21 -8.02
N ALA A 369 -15.85 17.60 -9.20
CA ALA A 369 -15.41 18.17 -10.48
C ALA A 369 -15.94 19.60 -10.69
N HIS A 370 -17.21 19.83 -10.33
CA HIS A 370 -17.91 21.11 -10.42
C HIS A 370 -17.32 22.26 -9.59
N ILE A 371 -16.47 22.00 -8.60
CA ILE A 371 -15.81 23.07 -7.81
C ILE A 371 -14.55 23.58 -8.51
N PHE A 372 -13.99 22.80 -9.43
CA PHE A 372 -12.79 23.18 -10.16
C PHE A 372 -13.14 24.03 -11.39
N LYS A 373 -12.14 24.71 -11.95
CA LYS A 373 -12.30 25.45 -13.20
C LYS A 373 -12.73 24.53 -14.35
N GLU A 374 -13.47 25.09 -15.31
CA GLU A 374 -14.08 24.36 -16.42
C GLU A 374 -13.09 23.45 -17.17
N ASN A 375 -11.87 23.93 -17.46
CA ASN A 375 -10.84 23.14 -18.12
C ASN A 375 -10.43 21.89 -17.32
N ILE A 376 -10.44 21.95 -15.99
CA ILE A 376 -10.13 20.81 -15.12
C ILE A 376 -11.36 19.90 -14.97
N SER A 377 -12.57 20.44 -14.86
CA SER A 377 -13.81 19.65 -14.80
C SER A 377 -13.96 18.77 -16.06
N VAL A 378 -13.81 19.37 -17.24
CA VAL A 378 -13.86 18.67 -18.53
C VAL A 378 -12.75 17.61 -18.62
N LEU A 379 -11.56 17.89 -18.09
CA LEU A 379 -10.47 16.92 -18.03
C LEU A 379 -10.84 15.71 -17.16
N ILE A 380 -11.43 15.93 -15.98
CA ILE A 380 -11.86 14.84 -15.08
C ILE A 380 -12.95 14.01 -15.74
N GLU A 381 -13.97 14.65 -16.33
CA GLU A 381 -15.08 13.97 -17.01
C GLU A 381 -14.60 13.13 -18.21
N SER A 382 -13.71 13.68 -19.04
CA SER A 382 -13.15 12.95 -20.19
C SER A 382 -12.33 11.72 -19.76
N HIS A 383 -11.51 11.86 -18.71
CA HIS A 383 -10.77 10.73 -18.15
C HIS A 383 -11.69 9.70 -17.49
N ASN A 384 -12.79 10.12 -16.88
CA ASN A 384 -13.76 9.22 -16.28
C ASN A 384 -14.34 8.25 -17.31
N VAL A 385 -14.74 8.78 -18.48
CA VAL A 385 -15.21 7.95 -19.60
C VAL A 385 -14.12 6.98 -20.06
N ALA A 386 -12.86 7.44 -20.18
CA ALA A 386 -11.75 6.58 -20.57
C ALA A 386 -11.47 5.45 -19.55
N ILE A 387 -11.62 5.71 -18.25
CA ILE A 387 -11.46 4.72 -17.18
C ILE A 387 -12.55 3.64 -17.30
N ILE A 388 -13.81 4.06 -17.44
CA ILE A 388 -14.95 3.14 -17.65
C ILE A 388 -14.72 2.28 -18.89
N GLU A 389 -14.33 2.90 -20.01
CA GLU A 389 -14.00 2.19 -21.25
C GLU A 389 -12.90 1.15 -21.07
N THR A 390 -11.85 1.50 -20.35
CA THR A 390 -10.70 0.61 -20.15
C THR A 390 -11.10 -0.59 -19.32
N PHE A 391 -11.92 -0.40 -18.28
CA PHE A 391 -12.48 -1.49 -17.51
C PHE A 391 -13.35 -2.41 -18.37
N ILE A 392 -14.31 -1.86 -19.11
CA ILE A 392 -15.19 -2.61 -20.03
C ILE A 392 -14.36 -3.43 -21.03
N LYS A 393 -13.34 -2.82 -21.64
CA LYS A 393 -12.46 -3.48 -22.60
C LYS A 393 -11.64 -4.61 -21.97
N SER A 394 -11.42 -4.57 -20.66
CA SER A 394 -10.64 -5.58 -19.93
C SER A 394 -11.47 -6.83 -19.61
N VAL A 395 -12.78 -6.70 -19.43
CA VAL A 395 -13.67 -7.80 -19.02
C VAL A 395 -14.51 -8.39 -20.15
N LEU A 396 -14.66 -7.69 -21.28
CA LEU A 396 -15.43 -8.18 -22.43
C LEU A 396 -14.55 -8.64 -23.59
N SER A 397 -15.03 -9.63 -24.34
CA SER A 397 -14.43 -10.05 -25.61
C SER A 397 -14.82 -9.12 -26.77
N PRO A 398 -14.23 -9.28 -27.97
CA PRO A 398 -14.67 -8.55 -29.15
C PRO A 398 -16.18 -8.73 -29.42
N PRO A 399 -16.89 -7.69 -29.90
CA PRO A 399 -16.38 -6.41 -30.38
C PRO A 399 -16.23 -5.32 -29.29
N PHE A 400 -16.68 -5.58 -28.06
CA PHE A 400 -16.74 -4.55 -27.01
C PHE A 400 -15.45 -4.41 -26.21
N GLY A 401 -14.61 -5.44 -26.21
CA GLY A 401 -13.33 -5.43 -25.51
C GLY A 401 -12.28 -6.33 -26.12
N ASN A 402 -11.25 -6.58 -25.32
CA ASN A 402 -10.03 -7.29 -25.68
C ASN A 402 -9.73 -8.44 -24.72
N ARG A 403 -10.72 -8.93 -23.95
CA ARG A 403 -10.54 -10.10 -23.09
C ARG A 403 -9.98 -11.25 -23.92
N GLU A 404 -8.86 -11.80 -23.48
CA GLU A 404 -8.22 -12.92 -24.17
C GLU A 404 -9.20 -14.09 -24.24
N LYS A 405 -9.23 -14.78 -25.38
CA LYS A 405 -10.04 -16.00 -25.48
C LYS A 405 -9.46 -17.02 -24.51
N PRO A 406 -10.29 -17.80 -23.79
CA PRO A 406 -9.78 -18.88 -22.96
C PRO A 406 -8.86 -19.76 -23.81
N THR A 407 -7.59 -19.83 -23.44
CA THR A 407 -6.59 -20.64 -24.15
C THR A 407 -7.03 -22.08 -24.02
N SER A 408 -7.60 -22.63 -25.09
CA SER A 408 -8.18 -23.95 -25.08
C SER A 408 -7.18 -24.99 -24.59
N GLY A 409 -7.41 -25.55 -23.40
CA GLY A 409 -6.58 -26.62 -22.84
C GLY A 409 -6.50 -26.63 -21.31
N GLU A 410 -6.72 -25.51 -20.64
CA GLU A 410 -6.87 -25.47 -19.19
C GLU A 410 -8.36 -25.63 -18.89
N ILE A 411 -8.79 -26.89 -18.79
CA ILE A 411 -9.98 -27.20 -17.99
C ILE A 411 -9.61 -26.70 -16.61
N TYR A 412 -10.12 -25.53 -16.23
CA TYR A 412 -10.20 -25.18 -14.82
C TYR A 412 -11.02 -26.34 -14.23
N ASP A 413 -10.36 -27.20 -13.47
CA ASP A 413 -11.06 -28.07 -12.53
C ASP A 413 -11.97 -27.09 -11.78
N GLU A 414 -13.29 -27.22 -11.92
CA GLU A 414 -14.27 -26.46 -11.16
C GLU A 414 -14.04 -26.80 -9.69
N ASN A 415 -13.00 -26.20 -9.10
CA ASN A 415 -12.74 -26.31 -7.68
C ASN A 415 -13.93 -25.61 -7.04
N GLU A 416 -14.66 -26.32 -6.18
CA GLU A 416 -15.75 -25.76 -5.37
C GLU A 416 -15.29 -24.56 -4.49
N ASP A 417 -13.99 -24.26 -4.48
CA ASP A 417 -13.32 -23.19 -3.77
C ASP A 417 -13.08 -21.91 -4.62
N GLU A 418 -13.43 -21.87 -5.92
CA GLU A 418 -13.34 -20.62 -6.69
C GLU A 418 -14.39 -19.60 -6.21
N GLU A 419 -13.92 -18.47 -5.67
CA GLU A 419 -14.80 -17.38 -5.25
C GLU A 419 -15.47 -16.73 -6.46
N ASP A 420 -16.78 -16.49 -6.34
CA ASP A 420 -17.58 -15.84 -7.37
C ASP A 420 -16.99 -14.46 -7.76
N ASP A 421 -16.96 -14.15 -9.07
CA ASP A 421 -16.46 -12.88 -9.61
C ASP A 421 -17.09 -11.65 -8.93
N ARG A 422 -18.34 -11.75 -8.46
CA ARG A 422 -19.02 -10.70 -7.68
C ARG A 422 -18.29 -10.36 -6.39
N ILE A 423 -17.68 -11.35 -5.75
CA ILE A 423 -16.93 -11.22 -4.50
C ILE A 423 -15.52 -10.75 -4.80
N VAL A 424 -14.84 -11.43 -5.73
CA VAL A 424 -13.45 -11.13 -6.12
C VAL A 424 -13.31 -9.69 -6.61
N PHE A 425 -14.24 -9.23 -7.44
CA PHE A 425 -14.20 -7.92 -8.07
C PHE A 425 -15.11 -6.89 -7.37
N MET A 426 -15.68 -7.20 -6.19
CA MET A 426 -16.68 -6.37 -5.52
C MET A 426 -16.27 -4.90 -5.40
N ASP A 427 -15.04 -4.64 -4.92
CA ASP A 427 -14.56 -3.28 -4.68
C ASP A 427 -14.36 -2.51 -5.99
N ILE A 428 -13.78 -3.16 -7.00
CA ILE A 428 -13.59 -2.60 -8.34
C ILE A 428 -14.94 -2.28 -8.98
N LEU A 429 -15.89 -3.22 -8.93
CA LEU A 429 -17.25 -3.06 -9.42
C LEU A 429 -17.93 -1.87 -8.71
N CYS A 430 -17.83 -1.76 -7.39
CA CYS A 430 -18.38 -0.64 -6.64
C CYS A 430 -17.77 0.71 -7.04
N ASP A 431 -16.48 0.76 -7.35
CA ASP A 431 -15.76 1.96 -7.81
C ASP A 431 -16.18 2.35 -9.24
N ILE A 432 -16.18 1.41 -10.18
CA ILE A 432 -16.63 1.64 -11.55
C ILE A 432 -18.10 2.05 -11.58
N GLY A 433 -18.94 1.44 -10.74
CA GLY A 433 -20.36 1.79 -10.63
C GLY A 433 -20.57 3.24 -10.25
N PHE A 434 -19.79 3.71 -9.29
CA PHE A 434 -19.78 5.11 -8.92
C PHE A 434 -19.32 6.00 -10.08
N PHE A 435 -18.29 5.61 -10.83
CA PHE A 435 -17.83 6.38 -12.00
C PHE A 435 -18.89 6.47 -13.10
N CYS A 436 -19.62 5.37 -13.36
CA CYS A 436 -20.71 5.34 -14.33
C CYS A 436 -21.85 6.31 -13.99
N LEU A 437 -22.15 6.54 -12.70
CA LEU A 437 -23.18 7.51 -12.30
C LEU A 437 -22.86 8.95 -12.73
N TYR A 438 -21.57 9.32 -12.77
CA TYR A 438 -21.12 10.63 -13.24
C TYR A 438 -20.92 10.68 -14.76
N SER A 439 -21.17 9.58 -15.46
CA SER A 439 -21.13 9.49 -16.92
C SER A 439 -22.30 8.64 -17.42
N ILE A 440 -23.49 8.95 -16.89
CA ILE A 440 -24.69 8.13 -17.06
C ILE A 440 -25.11 8.00 -18.52
N ASP A 441 -25.02 9.08 -19.29
CA ASP A 441 -25.40 9.08 -20.71
C ASP A 441 -24.52 8.12 -21.53
N TYR A 442 -23.21 8.14 -21.27
CA TYR A 442 -22.26 7.21 -21.87
C TYR A 442 -22.56 5.76 -21.45
N PHE A 443 -22.76 5.54 -20.15
CA PHE A 443 -22.97 4.22 -19.59
C PHE A 443 -24.25 3.55 -20.13
N VAL A 444 -25.36 4.30 -20.16
CA VAL A 444 -26.66 3.81 -20.64
C VAL A 444 -26.61 3.49 -22.12
N ASP A 445 -25.97 4.34 -22.94
CA ASP A 445 -25.77 4.09 -24.36
C ASP A 445 -24.97 2.78 -24.58
N PHE A 446 -23.87 2.60 -23.85
CA PHE A 446 -23.07 1.39 -23.92
C PHE A 446 -23.88 0.14 -23.53
N VAL A 447 -24.48 0.13 -22.34
CA VAL A 447 -25.21 -1.03 -21.81
C VAL A 447 -26.36 -1.43 -22.74
N THR A 448 -27.12 -0.44 -23.22
CA THR A 448 -28.24 -0.69 -24.13
C THR A 448 -27.76 -1.33 -25.43
N ARG A 449 -26.70 -0.79 -26.03
CA ARG A 449 -26.11 -1.38 -27.25
C ARG A 449 -25.57 -2.78 -27.01
N ALA A 450 -24.87 -3.00 -25.89
CA ALA A 450 -24.29 -4.28 -25.54
C ALA A 450 -25.35 -5.36 -25.32
N ILE A 451 -26.39 -5.10 -24.51
CA ILE A 451 -27.44 -6.09 -24.27
C ILE A 451 -28.24 -6.36 -25.53
N VAL A 452 -28.71 -5.33 -26.24
CA VAL A 452 -29.50 -5.52 -27.48
C VAL A 452 -28.73 -6.38 -28.47
N GLN A 453 -27.45 -6.09 -28.67
CA GLN A 453 -26.62 -6.88 -29.57
C GLN A 453 -26.49 -8.33 -29.09
N ARG A 454 -26.18 -8.57 -27.81
CA ARG A 454 -26.01 -9.93 -27.28
C ARG A 454 -27.30 -10.74 -27.28
N LEU A 455 -28.45 -10.13 -27.02
CA LEU A 455 -29.74 -10.80 -27.11
C LEU A 455 -30.11 -11.14 -28.55
N VAL A 456 -29.86 -10.24 -29.50
CA VAL A 456 -30.05 -10.53 -30.94
C VAL A 456 -29.14 -11.67 -31.39
N GLU A 457 -27.88 -11.66 -30.98
CA GLU A 457 -26.95 -12.77 -31.23
C GLU A 457 -27.53 -14.09 -30.70
N LEU A 458 -27.95 -14.14 -29.43
CA LEU A 458 -28.53 -15.34 -28.82
C LEU A 458 -29.75 -15.88 -29.59
N THR A 459 -30.70 -15.01 -29.96
CA THR A 459 -31.90 -15.43 -30.71
C THR A 459 -31.60 -15.90 -32.14
N SER A 460 -30.45 -15.50 -32.70
CA SER A 460 -30.00 -15.95 -34.01
C SER A 460 -29.21 -17.26 -33.97
N LEU A 461 -28.73 -17.69 -32.80
CA LEU A 461 -27.97 -18.92 -32.64
C LEU A 461 -28.87 -20.15 -32.79
N ASN A 462 -28.42 -21.12 -33.59
CA ASN A 462 -28.98 -22.46 -33.56
C ASN A 462 -28.39 -23.25 -32.39
N LEU A 463 -29.10 -23.25 -31.27
CA LEU A 463 -28.69 -23.86 -30.00
C LEU A 463 -28.39 -25.38 -30.10
N GLN A 464 -28.85 -26.06 -31.15
CA GLN A 464 -28.54 -27.48 -31.38
C GLN A 464 -27.17 -27.73 -32.04
N THR A 465 -26.58 -26.70 -32.64
CA THR A 465 -25.37 -26.82 -33.47
C THR A 465 -24.29 -25.78 -33.12
N VAL A 466 -24.50 -25.00 -32.05
CA VAL A 466 -23.58 -23.92 -31.66
C VAL A 466 -22.25 -24.49 -31.18
N ASP A 467 -21.16 -23.85 -31.57
CA ASP A 467 -19.82 -24.18 -31.05
C ASP A 467 -19.75 -23.88 -29.55
N SER A 468 -19.32 -24.86 -28.74
CA SER A 468 -19.25 -24.74 -27.27
C SER A 468 -18.43 -23.53 -26.84
N LYS A 469 -17.28 -23.30 -27.50
CA LYS A 469 -16.40 -22.17 -27.17
C LYS A 469 -17.03 -20.83 -27.49
N GLN A 470 -17.77 -20.74 -28.60
CA GLN A 470 -18.48 -19.52 -28.95
C GLN A 470 -19.59 -19.22 -27.93
N LEU A 471 -20.28 -20.25 -27.45
CA LEU A 471 -21.30 -20.14 -26.42
C LEU A 471 -20.70 -19.73 -25.06
N GLU A 472 -19.60 -20.34 -24.63
CA GLU A 472 -18.88 -19.99 -23.40
C GLU A 472 -18.45 -18.51 -23.42
N ILE A 473 -17.82 -18.05 -24.51
CA ILE A 473 -17.43 -16.63 -24.67
C ILE A 473 -18.65 -15.70 -24.55
N TRP A 474 -19.77 -16.07 -25.18
CA TRP A 474 -21.00 -15.29 -25.11
C TRP A 474 -21.58 -15.25 -23.69
N GLN A 475 -21.65 -16.40 -23.01
CA GLN A 475 -22.16 -16.51 -21.64
C GLN A 475 -21.33 -15.68 -20.68
N GLU A 476 -20.01 -15.77 -20.83
CA GLU A 476 -19.02 -15.09 -20.01
C GLU A 476 -19.07 -13.57 -20.27
N ASP A 477 -19.19 -13.13 -21.52
CA ASP A 477 -19.43 -11.70 -21.83
C ASP A 477 -20.75 -11.19 -21.24
N PHE A 478 -21.82 -11.97 -21.35
CA PHE A 478 -23.14 -11.57 -20.84
C PHE A 478 -23.16 -11.52 -19.31
N HIS A 479 -22.45 -12.45 -18.64
CA HIS A 479 -22.21 -12.43 -17.20
C HIS A 479 -21.57 -11.10 -16.76
N TRP A 480 -20.47 -10.68 -17.40
CA TRP A 480 -19.83 -9.40 -17.09
C TRP A 480 -20.72 -8.19 -17.40
N ILE A 481 -21.49 -8.22 -18.49
CA ILE A 481 -22.47 -7.15 -18.78
C ILE A 481 -23.49 -7.04 -17.65
N LEU A 482 -24.02 -8.16 -17.16
CA LEU A 482 -24.92 -8.14 -16.00
C LEU A 482 -24.20 -7.61 -14.77
N LEU A 483 -22.98 -8.05 -14.44
CA LEU A 483 -22.22 -7.50 -13.31
C LEU A 483 -22.04 -5.97 -13.40
N ILE A 484 -21.72 -5.47 -14.59
CA ILE A 484 -21.59 -4.04 -14.90
C ILE A 484 -22.91 -3.26 -14.70
N ILE A 485 -24.06 -3.91 -14.87
CA ILE A 485 -25.36 -3.28 -14.64
C ILE A 485 -25.72 -3.27 -13.16
N GLY A 486 -25.41 -4.35 -12.45
CA GLY A 486 -25.75 -4.52 -11.02
C GLY A 486 -24.85 -3.74 -10.07
N LEU A 487 -23.98 -2.89 -10.61
CA LEU A 487 -23.12 -2.04 -9.82
C LEU A 487 -23.98 -1.20 -8.86
N LYS A 488 -23.61 -1.20 -7.57
CA LYS A 488 -24.36 -0.58 -6.46
C LYS A 488 -24.76 0.89 -6.66
N GLY A 489 -24.24 1.57 -7.70
CA GLY A 489 -24.61 2.94 -8.05
C GLY A 489 -26.11 3.13 -8.35
N TYR A 490 -26.79 2.15 -8.94
CA TYR A 490 -28.20 2.29 -9.34
C TYR A 490 -29.23 2.24 -8.20
N GLN A 491 -28.81 1.92 -6.96
CA GLN A 491 -29.74 1.74 -5.83
C GLN A 491 -30.21 3.03 -5.14
N SER A 492 -29.79 4.22 -5.61
CA SER A 492 -30.00 5.49 -4.88
C SER A 492 -30.98 6.50 -5.52
N GLY A 493 -31.66 6.14 -6.62
CA GLY A 493 -32.71 6.98 -7.20
C GLY A 493 -34.06 6.78 -6.52
N GLU A 494 -34.77 7.87 -6.20
CA GLU A 494 -36.21 7.80 -5.92
C GLU A 494 -36.92 7.21 -7.16
N PHE A 495 -37.35 5.97 -7.06
CA PHE A 495 -38.05 5.29 -8.14
C PHE A 495 -39.34 6.07 -8.50
N THR A 496 -39.47 6.47 -9.76
CA THR A 496 -40.77 6.79 -10.34
C THR A 496 -41.64 5.53 -10.24
N LYS A 497 -42.88 5.69 -9.74
CA LYS A 497 -43.79 4.57 -9.45
C LYS A 497 -43.86 3.58 -10.61
N PHE A 498 -43.63 2.30 -10.31
CA PHE A 498 -43.61 1.16 -11.23
C PHE A 498 -44.94 0.94 -11.98
N ASP A 499 -46.04 1.52 -11.49
CA ASP A 499 -47.41 1.25 -11.94
C ASP A 499 -47.72 1.73 -13.37
N ASP A 500 -47.00 2.72 -13.91
CA ASP A 500 -47.27 3.29 -15.24
C ASP A 500 -46.62 2.52 -16.42
N PHE A 501 -45.73 1.55 -16.15
CA PHE A 501 -44.97 0.80 -17.18
C PHE A 501 -45.37 -0.67 -17.35
N SER A 502 -46.45 -1.10 -16.70
CA SER A 502 -46.97 -2.48 -16.81
C SER A 502 -47.08 -3.01 -18.26
N PRO A 503 -47.65 -2.29 -19.25
CA PRO A 503 -47.75 -2.82 -20.61
C PRO A 503 -46.40 -2.91 -21.34
N LEU A 504 -45.46 -2.00 -21.06
CA LEU A 504 -44.13 -2.03 -21.64
C LEU A 504 -43.35 -3.23 -21.13
N PHE A 505 -43.29 -3.41 -19.82
CA PHE A 505 -42.61 -4.55 -19.19
C PHE A 505 -43.28 -5.88 -19.54
N GLN A 506 -44.61 -5.92 -19.61
CA GLN A 506 -45.32 -7.12 -20.08
C GLN A 506 -44.92 -7.47 -21.52
N ASN A 507 -44.81 -6.48 -22.41
CA ASN A 507 -44.33 -6.73 -23.77
C ASN A 507 -42.87 -7.22 -23.81
N CYS A 508 -41.99 -6.72 -22.94
CA CYS A 508 -40.61 -7.22 -22.81
C CYS A 508 -40.56 -8.69 -22.39
N ILE A 509 -41.53 -9.13 -21.58
CA ILE A 509 -41.66 -10.52 -21.12
C ILE A 509 -42.28 -11.39 -22.22
N ASP A 510 -43.34 -10.92 -22.87
CA ASP A 510 -44.09 -11.71 -23.86
C ASP A 510 -43.36 -11.82 -25.21
N ASN A 511 -42.66 -10.75 -25.63
CA ASN A 511 -42.02 -10.64 -26.94
C ASN A 511 -40.53 -10.20 -26.85
N PRO A 512 -39.64 -10.99 -26.21
CA PRO A 512 -38.22 -10.67 -26.17
C PRO A 512 -37.51 -10.99 -27.52
N PRO A 513 -36.44 -10.27 -27.88
CA PRO A 513 -35.83 -9.16 -27.16
C PRO A 513 -36.50 -7.81 -27.48
N PHE A 514 -36.65 -6.96 -26.46
CA PHE A 514 -37.15 -5.61 -26.65
C PHE A 514 -36.11 -4.74 -27.37
N ASN A 515 -36.48 -4.17 -28.53
CA ASN A 515 -35.65 -3.22 -29.27
C ASN A 515 -36.09 -1.77 -28.98
N PRO A 516 -35.26 -0.96 -28.29
CA PRO A 516 -35.58 0.43 -27.95
C PRO A 516 -35.89 1.31 -29.17
N ALA A 517 -35.32 1.02 -30.34
CA ALA A 517 -35.54 1.79 -31.56
C ALA A 517 -37.00 1.72 -32.07
N ASN A 518 -37.73 0.68 -31.68
CA ASN A 518 -39.12 0.47 -32.06
C ASN A 518 -40.11 1.14 -31.10
N TYR A 519 -39.64 1.72 -29.99
CA TYR A 519 -40.49 2.34 -28.99
C TYR A 519 -40.75 3.82 -29.35
N PRO A 520 -42.02 4.26 -29.40
CA PRO A 520 -42.37 5.61 -29.89
C PRO A 520 -42.04 6.75 -28.91
N GLY A 521 -41.70 6.45 -27.65
CA GLY A 521 -41.40 7.43 -26.62
C GLY A 521 -39.92 7.49 -26.23
N ARG A 522 -39.54 8.50 -25.44
CA ARG A 522 -38.23 8.55 -24.78
C ARG A 522 -38.33 7.81 -23.45
N LEU A 523 -37.53 6.77 -23.27
CA LEU A 523 -37.37 6.08 -21.99
C LEU A 523 -36.29 6.80 -21.17
N ASP A 524 -36.50 6.91 -19.86
CA ASP A 524 -35.42 7.30 -18.96
C ASP A 524 -34.38 6.16 -18.87
N PRO A 525 -33.12 6.47 -18.48
CA PRO A 525 -32.05 5.50 -18.30
C PRO A 525 -32.41 4.21 -17.56
N VAL A 526 -33.13 4.33 -16.44
CA VAL A 526 -33.43 3.20 -15.57
C VAL A 526 -34.45 2.31 -16.26
N THR A 527 -35.56 2.89 -16.74
CA THR A 527 -36.58 2.14 -17.47
C THR A 527 -35.99 1.45 -18.69
N LEU A 528 -35.13 2.14 -19.45
CA LEU A 528 -34.47 1.56 -20.62
C LEU A 528 -33.65 0.31 -20.24
N ILE A 529 -32.78 0.40 -19.23
CA ILE A 529 -31.99 -0.76 -18.79
C ILE A 529 -32.90 -1.87 -18.25
N SER A 530 -33.92 -1.53 -17.46
CA SER A 530 -34.88 -2.52 -16.94
C SER A 530 -35.60 -3.28 -18.04
N THR A 531 -36.00 -2.62 -19.14
CA THR A 531 -36.61 -3.33 -20.28
C THR A 531 -35.68 -4.37 -20.89
N GLN A 532 -34.37 -4.08 -20.94
CA GLN A 532 -33.36 -5.00 -21.48
C GLN A 532 -33.12 -6.20 -20.55
N ILE A 533 -33.01 -5.97 -19.24
CA ILE A 533 -32.85 -7.03 -18.24
C ILE A 533 -34.09 -7.95 -18.23
N LEU A 534 -35.31 -7.39 -18.29
CA LEU A 534 -36.53 -8.18 -18.31
C LEU A 534 -36.64 -9.06 -19.57
N SER A 535 -36.21 -8.53 -20.73
CA SER A 535 -36.12 -9.34 -21.96
C SER A 535 -35.13 -10.49 -21.81
N TRP A 536 -34.00 -10.30 -21.13
CA TRP A 536 -33.09 -11.38 -20.79
C TRP A 536 -33.75 -12.42 -19.86
N PHE A 537 -34.34 -12.01 -18.75
CA PHE A 537 -35.00 -12.93 -17.80
C PHE A 537 -36.10 -13.77 -18.46
N SER A 538 -36.87 -13.20 -19.38
CA SER A 538 -37.85 -13.97 -20.16
C SER A 538 -37.17 -15.02 -21.05
N LEU A 539 -36.10 -14.67 -21.77
CA LEU A 539 -35.36 -15.61 -22.62
C LEU A 539 -34.71 -16.73 -21.80
N GLU A 540 -34.04 -16.39 -20.69
CA GLU A 540 -33.44 -17.35 -19.76
C GLU A 540 -34.50 -18.31 -19.21
N HIS A 541 -35.65 -17.80 -18.77
CA HIS A 541 -36.77 -18.62 -18.30
C HIS A 541 -37.32 -19.55 -19.39
N GLN A 542 -37.49 -19.05 -20.62
CA GLN A 542 -37.93 -19.87 -21.74
C GLN A 542 -36.93 -20.97 -22.08
N MET A 543 -35.63 -20.69 -21.99
CA MET A 543 -34.57 -21.69 -22.17
C MET A 543 -34.65 -22.75 -21.06
N LEU A 544 -34.78 -22.36 -19.80
CA LEU A 544 -34.92 -23.30 -18.67
C LEU A 544 -36.15 -24.22 -18.79
N ILE A 545 -37.28 -23.72 -19.30
CA ILE A 545 -38.50 -24.52 -19.47
C ILE A 545 -38.46 -25.41 -20.72
N LYS A 546 -37.91 -24.91 -21.84
CA LYS A 546 -37.97 -25.59 -23.14
C LYS A 546 -36.83 -26.59 -23.36
N LEU A 547 -35.79 -26.57 -22.55
CA LEU A 547 -34.61 -27.41 -22.74
C LEU A 547 -34.67 -28.74 -21.97
N ASP A 548 -34.15 -29.79 -22.60
CA ASP A 548 -33.87 -31.10 -22.00
C ASP A 548 -32.89 -30.90 -20.83
N PRO A 549 -33.08 -31.51 -19.64
CA PRO A 549 -32.16 -31.40 -18.49
C PRO A 549 -30.68 -31.70 -18.76
N ASN A 550 -30.33 -32.22 -19.94
CA ASN A 550 -28.96 -32.45 -20.40
C ASN A 550 -28.37 -31.33 -21.29
N ALA A 551 -29.11 -30.25 -21.56
CA ALA A 551 -28.66 -29.19 -22.46
C ALA A 551 -27.83 -28.13 -21.69
N SER A 552 -26.51 -28.17 -21.88
CA SER A 552 -25.48 -27.27 -21.35
C SER A 552 -25.53 -25.83 -21.94
N LEU A 553 -26.73 -25.29 -22.14
CA LEU A 553 -26.93 -24.00 -22.84
C LEU A 553 -26.91 -22.79 -21.90
N LEU A 554 -27.19 -23.00 -20.62
CA LEU A 554 -27.11 -21.98 -19.58
C LEU A 554 -26.01 -22.35 -18.59
N SER A 555 -25.05 -21.44 -18.42
CA SER A 555 -24.00 -21.58 -17.41
C SER A 555 -24.59 -21.34 -16.01
N PRO A 556 -24.29 -22.19 -15.00
CA PRO A 556 -24.67 -21.96 -13.61
C PRO A 556 -24.25 -20.56 -13.10
N THR A 557 -23.05 -20.10 -13.46
CA THR A 557 -22.51 -18.78 -13.09
C THR A 557 -23.38 -17.65 -13.64
N LEU A 558 -23.80 -17.77 -14.91
CA LEU A 558 -24.69 -16.78 -15.52
C LEU A 558 -26.06 -16.77 -14.83
N CYS A 559 -26.65 -17.94 -14.56
CA CYS A 559 -27.91 -18.04 -13.82
C CYS A 559 -27.82 -17.44 -12.41
N GLN A 560 -26.72 -17.67 -11.69
CA GLN A 560 -26.48 -17.06 -10.37
C GLN A 560 -26.40 -15.53 -10.45
N THR A 561 -25.88 -15.01 -11.55
CA THR A 561 -25.78 -13.57 -11.81
C THR A 561 -27.15 -12.98 -12.13
N SER A 562 -27.93 -13.65 -12.97
CA SER A 562 -29.32 -13.29 -13.25
C SER A 562 -30.16 -13.24 -11.97
N LEU A 563 -30.03 -14.26 -11.10
CA LEU A 563 -30.73 -14.32 -9.82
C LEU A 563 -30.32 -13.23 -8.83
N TRP A 564 -29.09 -12.72 -8.93
CA TRP A 564 -28.62 -11.61 -8.11
C TRP A 564 -29.08 -10.24 -8.62
N GLN A 565 -29.32 -10.14 -9.93
CA GLN A 565 -29.90 -8.95 -10.55
C GLN A 565 -31.39 -8.78 -10.26
N PHE A 566 -32.11 -9.91 -10.18
CA PHE A 566 -33.53 -9.95 -9.84
C PHE A 566 -33.75 -9.64 -8.36
#